data_AF-A0A967HHA2-F1
#
_entry.id   AF-A0A967HHA2-F1
#
_cell.length_a   1.000
_cell.length_b   1.000
_cell.length_c   1.000
_cell.angle_alpha   90.00
_cell.angle_beta   90.00
_cell.angle_gamma   90.00
#
_symmetry.space_group_name_H-M   'P 1'
#
loop_
_entity.id
_entity.type
_entity.pdbx_description
1 polymer ?
#
loop_
_entity_poly.entity_id
_entity_poly.type
_entity_poly.pdbx_seq_one_letter_code
_entity_poly.pdbx_strand_id
1 'polypeptide(L)' 'MTGVTVVAPAKVNLRLRVLAREASGYHQLETVFCALELADTLEASRTGGSLALDVDGAEVGP' A
#
# COMPACT_ATOMS: atom_id res chain seq x y z
N MET A 1 -5.75 -24.13 -11.38
CA MET A 1 -4.80 -23.43 -10.50
C MET A 1 -5.64 -22.48 -9.65
N THR A 2 -5.74 -22.70 -8.35
CA THR A 2 -6.56 -21.87 -7.45
C THR A 2 -5.74 -20.66 -7.00
N GLY A 3 -6.17 -19.47 -7.39
CA GLY A 3 -5.56 -18.19 -7.00
C GLY A 3 -6.62 -17.14 -6.68
N VAL A 4 -6.17 -16.04 -6.09
CA VAL A 4 -6.99 -14.85 -5.81
C VAL A 4 -6.34 -13.66 -6.49
N THR A 5 -7.19 -12.78 -7.02
CA THR A 5 -6.78 -11.49 -7.57
C THR A 5 -7.52 -10.41 -6.81
N VAL A 6 -6.79 -9.40 -6.32
CA VAL A 6 -7.34 -8.26 -5.59
C VAL A 6 -6.75 -6.96 -6.10
N VAL A 7 -7.52 -5.88 -5.98
CA VAL A 7 -7.08 -4.53 -6.29
C VAL A 7 -6.62 -3.85 -5.01
N ALA A 8 -5.46 -3.20 -5.04
CA ALA A 8 -4.89 -2.43 -3.94
C ALA A 8 -4.85 -0.93 -4.31
N PRO A 9 -5.89 -0.14 -3.91
CA PRO A 9 -5.98 1.26 -4.29
C PRO A 9 -4.84 2.10 -3.72
N ALA A 10 -4.28 2.98 -4.55
CA ALA A 10 -3.42 4.05 -4.09
C ALA A 10 -4.24 5.07 -3.28
N LYS A 11 -3.54 5.90 -2.50
CA LYS A 11 -4.17 6.99 -1.76
C LYS A 11 -3.45 8.30 -1.93
N VAL A 12 -4.19 9.37 -1.71
CA VAL A 12 -3.64 10.70 -1.43
C VAL A 12 -4.20 11.22 -0.11
N ASN A 13 -3.47 12.14 0.52
CA ASN A 13 -3.96 12.88 1.67
C ASN A 13 -4.53 14.21 1.15
N LEU A 14 -5.85 14.39 1.17
CA LEU A 14 -6.47 15.67 0.78
C LEU A 14 -6.23 16.77 1.82
N ARG A 15 -5.84 16.36 3.02
CA ARG A 15 -5.37 17.23 4.09
C ARG A 15 -4.41 16.44 4.94
N LEU A 16 -3.34 17.08 5.41
CA LEU A 16 -2.39 16.50 6.36
C LEU A 16 -1.93 17.59 7.33
N ARG A 17 -2.09 17.35 8.62
CA ARG A 17 -1.51 18.16 9.70
C ARG A 17 -0.71 17.26 10.62
N VAL A 18 0.55 17.63 10.81
CA VAL A 18 1.42 17.08 11.84
C VAL A 18 1.14 17.85 13.12
N LEU A 19 0.80 17.14 14.19
CA LEU A 19 0.51 17.71 15.50
C LEU A 19 1.73 17.52 16.42
N ALA A 20 1.51 17.09 17.67
CA ALA A 20 2.59 16.89 18.61
C ALA A 20 3.42 15.63 18.29
N ARG A 21 4.71 15.69 18.65
CA ARG A 21 5.56 14.51 18.72
C ARG A 21 5.23 13.73 19.99
N GLU A 22 5.07 12.42 19.84
CA GLU A 22 4.77 11.49 20.93
C GLU A 22 6.06 10.97 21.58
N ALA A 23 5.92 10.45 22.81
CA ALA A 23 7.02 9.78 23.50
C ALA A 23 7.54 8.54 22.74
N SER A 24 6.72 7.95 21.88
CA SER A 24 7.07 6.85 20.98
C SER A 24 8.08 7.25 19.89
N GLY A 25 8.32 8.55 19.70
CA GLY A 25 9.18 9.08 18.64
C GLY A 25 8.44 9.45 17.36
N TYR A 26 7.16 9.09 17.22
CA TYR A 26 6.29 9.44 16.09
C TYR A 26 5.54 10.76 16.31
N HIS A 27 4.74 11.17 15.33
CA HIS A 27 3.87 12.35 15.43
C HIS A 27 2.41 11.95 15.36
N GLN A 28 1.58 12.64 16.14
CA GLN A 28 0.14 12.63 15.94
C GLN A 28 -0.19 13.28 14.60
N LEU A 29 -1.07 12.67 13.82
CA LEU A 29 -1.49 13.17 12.52
C LEU A 29 -3.00 13.39 12.48
N GLU A 30 -3.43 14.51 11.91
CA GLU A 30 -4.81 14.74 11.48
C GLU A 30 -4.84 14.79 9.95
N THR A 31 -5.52 13.83 9.33
CA THR A 31 -5.47 13.65 7.87
C THR A 31 -6.83 13.24 7.30
N VAL A 32 -7.07 13.57 6.03
CA VAL A 32 -8.20 13.04 5.24
C VAL A 32 -7.62 12.19 4.13
N PHE A 33 -7.79 10.88 4.23
CA PHE A 33 -7.40 9.93 3.20
C PHE A 33 -8.45 9.88 2.09
N CYS A 34 -7.99 9.84 0.84
CA CYS A 34 -8.81 9.57 -0.32
C CYS A 34 -8.20 8.42 -1.11
N ALA A 35 -8.96 7.34 -1.26
CA ALA A 35 -8.60 6.24 -2.14
C ALA A 35 -8.79 6.67 -3.60
N LEU A 36 -7.87 6.26 -4.47
CA LEU A 36 -7.91 6.53 -5.89
C LEU A 36 -8.37 5.29 -6.66
N GLU A 37 -8.84 5.50 -7.89
CA GLU A 37 -9.03 4.40 -8.85
C GLU A 37 -7.68 3.87 -9.37
N LEU A 38 -6.62 4.67 -9.31
CA LEU A 38 -5.25 4.21 -9.53
C LEU A 38 -4.88 3.19 -8.46
N ALA A 39 -4.47 2.00 -8.87
CA ALA A 39 -4.27 0.87 -7.98
C ALA A 39 -3.28 -0.15 -8.54
N ASP A 40 -2.66 -0.91 -7.64
CA ASP A 40 -1.94 -2.12 -8.00
C ASP A 40 -2.93 -3.29 -8.15
N THR A 41 -2.60 -4.25 -9.01
CA THR A 41 -3.29 -5.55 -9.08
C THR A 41 -2.41 -6.60 -8.45
N LEU A 42 -2.90 -7.25 -7.39
CA LEU A 42 -2.18 -8.29 -6.68
C LEU A 42 -2.77 -9.65 -7.02
N GLU A 43 -1.95 -10.52 -7.59
CA GLU A 43 -2.29 -11.91 -7.87
C GLU A 43 -1.53 -12.83 -6.93
N ALA A 44 -2.26 -13.73 -6.27
CA ALA A 44 -1.66 -14.70 -5.36
C ALA A 44 -2.20 -16.10 -5.66
N SER A 45 -1.30 -17.07 -5.81
CA SER A 45 -1.67 -18.48 -5.95
C SER A 45 -0.82 -19.34 -5.02
N ARG A 46 -1.39 -20.45 -4.55
CA ARG A 46 -0.64 -21.42 -3.75
C ARG A 46 0.30 -22.20 -4.66
N THR A 47 1.60 -22.16 -4.35
CA THR A 47 2.61 -23.01 -4.99
C THR A 47 3.02 -24.12 -4.01
N GLY A 48 3.57 -25.21 -4.54
CA GLY A 48 4.17 -26.27 -3.73
C GLY A 48 5.62 -25.99 -3.31
N GLY A 49 6.14 -24.78 -3.59
CA GLY A 49 7.55 -24.40 -3.43
C GLY A 49 7.75 -23.21 -2.51
N SER A 50 8.85 -22.49 -2.70
CA SER A 50 9.18 -21.28 -1.95
C SER A 50 8.31 -20.09 -2.37
N LEU A 51 8.26 -19.06 -1.51
CA LEU A 51 7.68 -17.77 -1.85
C LEU A 51 8.47 -17.13 -3.00
N ALA A 52 7.75 -16.64 -4.01
CA ALA A 52 8.28 -15.87 -5.12
C ALA A 52 7.44 -14.60 -5.30
N LEU A 53 8.07 -13.53 -5.78
CA LEU A 53 7.42 -12.26 -6.09
C LEU A 53 7.87 -11.84 -7.49
N ASP A 54 6.91 -11.49 -8.32
CA ASP A 54 7.11 -10.83 -9.60
C ASP A 54 6.41 -9.48 -9.56
N VAL A 55 7.04 -8.45 -10.11
CA VAL A 55 6.55 -7.07 -10.05
C VAL A 55 6.68 -6.48 -11.45
N ASP A 56 5.55 -6.00 -11.98
CA ASP A 56 5.50 -5.24 -13.22
C ASP A 56 5.18 -3.76 -12.93
N GLY A 57 5.72 -2.86 -13.73
CA GLY A 57 5.54 -1.41 -13.58
C GLY A 57 6.84 -0.64 -13.38
N ALA A 58 6.71 0.68 -13.18
CA ALA A 58 7.86 1.56 -13.04
C ALA A 58 8.54 1.41 -11.67
N GLU A 59 9.88 1.52 -11.64
CA GLU A 59 10.63 1.65 -10.40
C GLU A 59 10.35 3.03 -9.77
N VAL A 60 9.64 3.05 -8.64
CA VAL A 60 9.22 4.28 -7.96
C VAL A 60 10.09 4.65 -6.75
N GLY A 61 11.17 3.90 -6.50
CA GLY A 61 12.11 4.13 -5.39
C GLY A 61 11.60 3.70 -4.00
N PRO A 62 12.41 3.90 -2.94
CA PRO A 62 12.02 3.72 -1.54
C PRO A 62 11.36 4.94 -0.91
#